data_AF-A0A1B9VN93-F1
#
_entry.id   AF-A0A1B9VN93-F1
#
_cell.length_a   1.000
_cell.length_b   1.000
_cell.length_c   1.000
_cell.angle_alpha   90.00
_cell.angle_beta   90.00
_cell.angle_gamma   90.00
#
_symmetry.space_group_name_H-M   'P 1'
#
loop_
_entity.id
_entity.type
_entity.pdbx_description
1 polymer ?
#
loop_
_entity_poly.entity_id
_entity_poly.type
_entity_poly.pdbx_seq_one_letter_code
_entity_poly.pdbx_strand_id
1 'polypeptide(L)'
;MMISARRYLMVAVALGTAAILMPEPARAECSPDAYLGSICMTGMFRFCPRGYADANGGLMSINGNEALFSLFSDIYGGDGRTTFALPDLRAFMPVGAGTGPGLTPVVQGNLRGSERHALSLMELPVHSHQADFTPTTTKVDVFISGQQGNLSVNTQISATTSSGANASPSAANNTLSTVSGTARLYGPGGATNVTLGNLDTIVAGTPAIPPTTTIIKTVMGGFVSLEDTPENQTKYVPNIPPQMAIRYCVAIEGTYPIRPQ
;
A
#
# COMPACT_ATOMS: atom_id res chain seq x y z
N MET A 1 -22.89 -101.15 -29.77
CA MET A 1 -22.52 -102.12 -30.83
C MET A 1 -23.37 -101.72 -32.04
N MET A 2 -22.91 -101.13 -33.14
CA MET A 2 -21.64 -100.96 -33.87
C MET A 2 -21.74 -99.58 -34.56
N ILE A 3 -20.83 -98.60 -34.47
CA ILE A 3 -19.47 -98.45 -35.05
C ILE A 3 -19.32 -98.99 -36.47
N SER A 4 -19.12 -98.08 -37.45
CA SER A 4 -18.26 -98.20 -38.66
C SER A 4 -18.78 -97.25 -39.77
N ALA A 5 -18.01 -96.53 -40.60
CA ALA A 5 -16.61 -96.12 -40.62
C ALA A 5 -16.44 -95.07 -41.75
N ARG A 6 -15.52 -94.13 -41.51
CA ARG A 6 -14.71 -93.28 -42.41
C ARG A 6 -14.91 -93.36 -43.95
N ARG A 7 -14.96 -92.17 -44.58
CA ARG A 7 -14.30 -91.87 -45.87
C ARG A 7 -13.57 -90.52 -45.81
N TYR A 8 -12.31 -90.56 -46.26
CA TYR A 8 -11.31 -89.49 -46.34
C TYR A 8 -11.63 -88.46 -47.46
N LEU A 9 -11.10 -87.22 -47.39
CA LEU A 9 -10.09 -86.64 -48.33
C LEU A 9 -10.00 -85.07 -48.24
N MET A 10 -8.80 -84.54 -47.92
CA MET A 10 -8.19 -83.19 -48.18
C MET A 10 -8.91 -81.93 -47.62
N VAL A 11 -8.27 -80.88 -47.05
CA VAL A 11 -7.22 -80.00 -47.59
C VAL A 11 -6.61 -79.13 -46.44
N ALA A 12 -5.28 -79.02 -46.47
CA ALA A 12 -4.35 -77.94 -46.06
C ALA A 12 -4.47 -77.14 -44.74
N VAL A 13 -3.27 -77.01 -44.13
CA VAL A 13 -2.81 -76.10 -43.08
C VAL A 13 -2.87 -74.63 -43.51
N ALA A 14 -3.31 -73.74 -42.62
CA ALA A 14 -2.92 -72.33 -42.54
C ALA A 14 -3.20 -71.83 -41.11
N LEU A 15 -2.16 -71.55 -40.28
CA LEU A 15 -1.66 -70.19 -39.97
C LEU A 15 -2.77 -69.36 -39.29
N GLY A 16 -2.73 -69.07 -38.00
CA GLY A 16 -1.66 -68.36 -37.30
C GLY A 16 -2.32 -67.20 -36.56
N THR A 17 -2.19 -67.18 -35.24
CA THR A 17 -2.21 -65.99 -34.36
C THR A 17 -3.05 -64.79 -34.81
N ALA A 18 -4.36 -64.81 -34.54
CA ALA A 18 -5.09 -63.58 -34.26
C ALA A 18 -5.05 -63.35 -32.74
N ALA A 19 -3.85 -63.03 -32.22
CA ALA A 19 -3.77 -62.28 -30.97
C ALA A 19 -4.37 -60.92 -31.28
N ILE A 20 -5.67 -60.79 -31.02
CA ILE A 20 -6.37 -59.51 -31.07
C ILE A 20 -5.56 -58.58 -30.19
N LEU A 21 -4.94 -57.59 -30.83
CA LEU A 21 -4.26 -56.47 -30.23
C LEU A 21 -5.33 -55.69 -29.45
N MET A 22 -5.69 -56.16 -28.26
CA MET A 22 -6.42 -55.35 -27.32
C MET A 22 -5.49 -54.18 -27.04
N PRO A 23 -5.87 -52.92 -27.30
CA PRO A 23 -5.12 -51.81 -26.75
C PRO A 23 -5.13 -52.03 -25.25
N GLU A 24 -3.95 -52.30 -24.66
CA GLU A 24 -3.81 -52.28 -23.22
C GLU A 24 -4.40 -50.93 -22.76
N PRO A 25 -5.43 -50.92 -21.91
CA PRO A 25 -5.97 -49.66 -21.44
C PRO A 25 -4.80 -48.91 -20.83
N ALA A 26 -4.57 -47.68 -21.31
CA ALA A 26 -3.51 -46.80 -20.82
C ALA A 26 -3.51 -46.90 -19.29
N ARG A 27 -2.48 -47.56 -18.75
CA ARG A 27 -2.39 -47.82 -17.32
C ARG A 27 -2.33 -46.45 -16.66
N ALA A 28 -3.17 -46.25 -15.65
CA ALA A 28 -3.13 -45.05 -14.83
C ALA A 28 -1.68 -44.74 -14.42
N GLU A 29 -1.32 -43.47 -14.32
CA GLU A 29 0.05 -43.01 -13.99
C GLU A 29 0.64 -43.71 -12.76
N CYS A 30 -0.18 -44.27 -11.87
CA CYS A 30 0.22 -45.11 -10.75
C CYS A 30 0.08 -46.60 -11.12
N SER A 31 0.97 -47.10 -11.99
CA SER A 31 0.98 -48.51 -12.40
C SER A 31 1.45 -49.43 -11.25
N PRO A 32 0.85 -50.61 -11.03
CA PRO A 32 1.37 -51.59 -10.07
C PRO A 32 2.73 -52.20 -10.45
N ASP A 33 3.21 -52.00 -11.67
CA ASP A 33 4.53 -52.45 -12.14
C ASP A 33 5.49 -51.27 -12.33
N ALA A 34 5.31 -50.20 -11.55
CA ALA A 34 6.17 -49.04 -11.65
C ALA A 34 7.59 -49.36 -11.16
N TYR A 35 8.56 -48.54 -11.59
CA TYR A 35 9.89 -48.59 -10.98
C TYR A 35 9.81 -48.16 -9.52
N LEU A 36 10.53 -48.87 -8.66
CA LEU A 36 10.63 -48.54 -7.25
C LEU A 36 11.16 -47.11 -7.08
N GLY A 37 10.52 -46.32 -6.22
CA GLY A 37 10.86 -44.91 -6.01
C GLY A 37 10.32 -43.94 -7.07
N SER A 38 9.55 -44.42 -8.05
CA SER A 38 8.83 -43.54 -8.99
C SER A 38 7.75 -42.73 -8.27
N ILE A 39 7.50 -41.52 -8.77
CA ILE A 39 6.50 -40.61 -8.23
C ILE A 39 5.32 -40.58 -9.20
N CYS A 40 4.13 -40.83 -8.67
CA CYS A 40 2.89 -40.74 -9.39
C CYS A 40 2.04 -39.58 -8.85
N MET A 41 1.43 -38.82 -9.75
CA MET A 41 0.38 -37.86 -9.42
C MET A 41 -0.97 -38.55 -9.43
N THR A 42 -1.78 -38.34 -8.38
CA THR A 42 -3.11 -38.91 -8.28
C THR A 42 -4.15 -37.87 -7.87
N GLY A 43 -5.31 -37.92 -8.54
CA GLY A 43 -6.51 -37.15 -8.15
C GLY A 43 -7.24 -37.72 -6.94
N MET A 44 -6.77 -38.82 -6.35
CA MET A 44 -7.37 -39.46 -5.18
C MET A 44 -7.13 -38.62 -3.92
N PHE A 45 -8.21 -38.20 -3.26
CA PHE A 45 -8.13 -37.27 -2.13
C PHE A 45 -7.62 -37.90 -0.82
N ARG A 46 -7.85 -39.20 -0.60
CA ARG A 46 -7.73 -39.82 0.75
C ARG A 46 -6.62 -40.86 0.93
N PHE A 47 -6.06 -41.40 -0.14
CA PHE A 47 -5.08 -42.49 -0.05
C PHE A 47 -4.24 -42.59 -1.33
N CYS A 48 -3.05 -43.17 -1.20
CA CYS A 48 -2.27 -43.68 -2.32
C CYS A 48 -2.69 -45.12 -2.65
N PRO A 49 -2.66 -45.52 -3.93
CA PRO A 49 -2.90 -46.90 -4.34
C PRO A 49 -1.99 -47.90 -3.60
N ARG A 50 -2.38 -49.17 -3.57
CA ARG A 50 -1.54 -50.25 -3.00
C ARG A 50 -0.18 -50.27 -3.71
N GLY A 51 0.89 -50.50 -2.93
CA GLY A 51 2.26 -50.41 -3.40
C GLY A 51 2.82 -48.99 -3.45
N TYR A 52 2.05 -47.99 -3.03
CA TYR A 52 2.48 -46.60 -2.95
C TYR A 52 2.26 -46.00 -1.55
N ALA A 53 3.13 -45.07 -1.17
CA ALA A 53 3.01 -44.25 0.03
C ALA A 53 2.90 -42.76 -0.31
N ASP A 54 2.36 -41.95 0.60
CA ASP A 54 2.26 -40.50 0.41
C ASP A 54 3.65 -39.85 0.36
N ALA A 55 3.86 -38.95 -0.61
CA ALA A 55 5.07 -38.11 -0.69
C ALA A 55 4.97 -36.91 0.28
N ASN A 56 4.96 -37.20 1.59
CA ASN A 56 4.71 -36.24 2.66
C ASN A 56 5.86 -36.11 3.67
N GLY A 57 7.07 -36.57 3.34
CA GLY A 57 8.19 -36.56 4.28
C GLY A 57 8.15 -37.65 5.36
N GLY A 58 7.25 -38.62 5.25
CA GLY A 58 7.11 -39.70 6.23
C GLY A 58 8.37 -40.55 6.37
N LEU A 59 8.69 -40.94 7.61
CA LEU A 59 9.79 -41.85 7.92
C LEU A 59 9.39 -43.31 7.64
N MET A 60 10.29 -44.04 7.00
CA MET A 60 10.18 -45.47 6.72
C MET A 60 11.33 -46.23 7.34
N SER A 61 11.03 -47.42 7.86
CA SER A 61 12.05 -48.36 8.33
C SER A 61 12.85 -48.90 7.14
N ILE A 62 14.18 -48.93 7.27
CA ILE A 62 15.08 -49.58 6.31
C ILE A 62 14.81 -51.09 6.28
N ASN A 63 14.52 -51.68 7.44
CA ASN A 63 14.13 -53.09 7.55
C ASN A 63 12.80 -53.29 6.81
N GLY A 64 12.83 -54.13 5.76
CA GLY A 64 11.69 -54.39 4.87
C GLY A 64 11.58 -53.45 3.66
N ASN A 65 12.43 -52.42 3.56
CA ASN A 65 12.45 -51.47 2.44
C ASN A 65 13.89 -51.20 1.95
N GLU A 66 14.77 -52.20 2.06
CA GLU A 66 16.20 -52.08 1.74
C GLU A 66 16.42 -51.70 0.27
N ALA A 67 15.58 -52.23 -0.62
CA ALA A 67 15.60 -51.90 -2.03
C ALA A 67 15.32 -50.41 -2.28
N LEU A 68 14.31 -49.84 -1.61
CA LEU A 68 13.98 -48.41 -1.76
C LEU A 68 15.06 -47.53 -1.12
N PHE A 69 15.57 -47.92 0.05
CA PHE A 69 16.68 -47.23 0.69
C PHE A 69 17.95 -47.19 -0.18
N SER A 70 18.24 -48.25 -0.94
CA SER A 70 19.40 -48.23 -1.84
C SER A 70 19.31 -47.19 -2.97
N LEU A 71 18.10 -46.72 -3.28
CA LEU A 71 17.85 -45.69 -4.30
C LEU A 71 17.80 -44.29 -3.68
N PHE A 72 17.12 -44.14 -2.54
CA PHE A 72 16.88 -42.82 -1.92
C PHE A 72 17.96 -42.43 -0.91
N SER A 73 18.62 -43.41 -0.30
CA SER A 73 19.51 -43.21 0.84
C SER A 73 18.84 -42.35 1.92
N ASP A 74 19.56 -41.41 2.51
CA ASP A 74 19.08 -40.42 3.49
C ASP A 74 18.81 -39.04 2.87
N ILE A 75 18.71 -38.93 1.53
CA ILE A 75 18.61 -37.65 0.79
C ILE A 75 17.42 -36.80 1.25
N TYR A 76 16.31 -37.42 1.64
CA TYR A 76 15.10 -36.73 2.10
C TYR A 76 14.98 -36.66 3.64
N GLY A 77 15.95 -37.21 4.37
CA GLY A 77 15.97 -37.29 5.83
C GLY A 77 15.99 -38.71 6.39
N GLY A 78 15.84 -38.82 7.71
CA GLY A 78 16.04 -40.05 8.48
C GLY A 78 17.43 -40.11 9.12
N ASP A 79 17.76 -41.23 9.77
CA ASP A 79 19.05 -41.45 10.43
C ASP A 79 20.06 -42.21 9.55
N GLY A 80 19.64 -42.66 8.37
CA GLY A 80 20.46 -43.42 7.41
C GLY A 80 20.92 -44.79 7.93
N ARG A 81 20.42 -45.22 9.10
CA ARG A 81 20.85 -46.45 9.80
C ARG A 81 19.70 -47.39 10.09
N THR A 82 18.59 -46.85 10.56
CA THR A 82 17.36 -47.60 10.85
C THR A 82 16.18 -47.09 10.05
N THR A 83 16.21 -45.82 9.65
CA THR A 83 15.12 -45.13 8.96
C THR A 83 15.63 -44.20 7.86
N PHE A 84 14.77 -43.98 6.87
CA PHE A 84 14.93 -42.97 5.83
C PHE A 84 13.59 -42.29 5.59
N ALA A 85 13.60 -41.08 5.04
CA ALA A 85 12.38 -40.35 4.71
C ALA A 85 12.01 -40.47 3.23
N LEU A 86 10.72 -40.36 2.95
CA LEU A 86 10.21 -40.11 1.59
C LEU A 86 10.31 -38.62 1.23
N PRO A 87 10.28 -38.24 -0.06
CA PRO A 87 10.13 -36.85 -0.48
C PRO A 87 8.92 -36.19 0.18
N ASP A 88 9.04 -34.91 0.55
CA ASP A 88 7.90 -34.08 0.94
C ASP A 88 7.54 -33.13 -0.20
N LEU A 89 6.45 -33.43 -0.90
CA LEU A 89 5.93 -32.62 -2.01
C LEU A 89 4.72 -31.79 -1.60
N ARG A 90 4.44 -31.65 -0.29
CA ARG A 90 3.40 -30.74 0.20
C ARG A 90 3.91 -29.32 0.09
N ALA A 91 3.15 -28.44 -0.57
CA ALA A 91 3.51 -27.06 -0.87
C ALA A 91 4.75 -26.87 -1.79
N PHE A 92 5.28 -27.96 -2.35
CA PHE A 92 6.39 -27.92 -3.31
C PHE A 92 6.00 -28.61 -4.62
N MET A 93 6.47 -28.05 -5.73
CA MET A 93 6.39 -28.69 -7.05
C MET A 93 7.76 -29.29 -7.39
N PRO A 94 7.81 -30.53 -7.91
CA PRO A 94 9.07 -31.12 -8.33
C PRO A 94 9.67 -30.36 -9.51
N VAL A 95 10.99 -30.18 -9.49
CA VAL A 95 11.77 -29.54 -10.56
C VAL A 95 12.93 -30.45 -10.96
N GLY A 96 13.45 -30.28 -12.18
CA GLY A 96 14.60 -31.05 -12.65
C GLY A 96 15.84 -30.81 -11.78
N ALA A 97 16.44 -31.88 -11.27
CA ALA A 97 17.73 -31.83 -10.59
C ALA A 97 18.87 -31.71 -11.62
N GLY A 98 19.95 -31.01 -11.26
CA GLY A 98 21.16 -30.89 -12.08
C GLY A 98 21.66 -29.46 -12.26
N THR A 99 22.58 -29.30 -13.21
CA THR A 99 23.17 -28.01 -13.60
C THR A 99 23.05 -27.83 -15.11
N GLY A 100 23.01 -26.58 -15.57
CA GLY A 100 22.99 -26.27 -17.00
C GLY A 100 23.39 -24.81 -17.26
N PRO A 101 23.81 -24.46 -18.50
CA PRO A 101 24.19 -23.10 -18.85
C PRO A 101 23.05 -22.11 -18.58
N GLY A 102 23.31 -21.09 -17.77
CA GLY A 102 22.30 -20.08 -17.40
C GLY A 102 21.23 -20.56 -16.40
N LEU A 103 21.33 -21.79 -15.88
CA LEU A 103 20.41 -22.32 -14.88
C LEU A 103 21.03 -22.25 -13.47
N THR A 104 20.19 -22.00 -12.47
CA THR A 104 20.61 -22.20 -11.08
C THR A 104 20.77 -23.70 -10.81
N PRO A 105 21.92 -24.15 -10.26
CA PRO A 105 22.11 -25.53 -9.82
C PRO A 105 21.00 -26.02 -8.88
N VAL A 106 20.49 -27.22 -9.13
CA VAL A 106 19.47 -27.88 -8.32
C VAL A 106 20.02 -29.21 -7.82
N VAL A 107 20.32 -29.28 -6.53
CA VAL A 107 20.72 -30.53 -5.88
C VAL A 107 19.46 -31.30 -5.48
N GLN A 108 19.39 -32.58 -5.83
CA GLN A 108 18.28 -33.44 -5.43
C GLN A 108 18.16 -33.51 -3.91
N GLY A 109 16.92 -33.46 -3.39
CA GLY A 109 16.64 -33.45 -1.94
C GLY A 109 16.57 -32.05 -1.33
N ASN A 110 17.17 -31.03 -1.94
CA ASN A 110 17.11 -29.67 -1.41
C ASN A 110 15.76 -29.02 -1.69
N LEU A 111 15.09 -28.58 -0.63
CA LEU A 111 13.91 -27.70 -0.73
C LEU A 111 14.35 -26.32 -1.21
N ARG A 112 13.56 -25.72 -2.11
CA ARG A 112 13.83 -24.42 -2.72
C ARG A 112 12.54 -23.62 -2.85
N GLY A 113 12.67 -22.30 -2.80
CA GLY A 113 11.53 -21.38 -2.79
C GLY A 113 10.91 -21.22 -1.40
N SER A 114 9.89 -20.38 -1.32
CA SER A 114 9.10 -20.17 -0.11
C SER A 114 7.63 -20.07 -0.47
N GLU A 115 6.76 -20.70 0.32
CA GLU A 115 5.31 -20.57 0.20
C GLU A 115 4.86 -19.14 0.58
N ARG A 116 5.60 -18.46 1.46
CA ARG A 116 5.32 -17.09 1.90
C ARG A 116 6.58 -16.24 1.85
N HIS A 117 6.52 -15.12 1.14
CA HIS A 117 7.61 -14.15 1.09
C HIS A 117 7.13 -12.79 1.57
N ALA A 118 7.78 -12.24 2.60
CA ALA A 118 7.55 -10.88 3.05
C ALA A 118 8.54 -9.97 2.33
N LEU A 119 8.03 -9.03 1.55
CA LEU A 119 8.87 -8.09 0.80
C LEU A 119 9.62 -7.17 1.76
N SER A 120 10.93 -7.14 1.62
CA SER A 120 11.80 -6.15 2.27
C SER A 120 11.83 -4.84 1.48
N LEU A 121 12.27 -3.75 2.12
CA LEU A 121 12.48 -2.47 1.45
C LEU A 121 13.46 -2.56 0.27
N MET A 122 14.42 -3.50 0.31
CA MET A 122 15.37 -3.71 -0.79
C MET A 122 14.75 -4.44 -1.99
N GLU A 123 13.59 -5.07 -1.82
CA GLU A 123 12.85 -5.76 -2.88
C GLU A 123 11.74 -4.89 -3.49
N LEU A 124 11.56 -3.67 -2.97
CA LEU A 124 10.65 -2.67 -3.52
C LEU A 124 11.45 -1.63 -4.31
N PRO A 125 11.03 -1.29 -5.55
CA PRO A 125 11.57 -0.13 -6.24
C PRO A 125 11.43 1.15 -5.40
N VAL A 126 12.37 2.07 -5.56
CA VAL A 126 12.30 3.40 -4.93
C VAL A 126 11.01 4.08 -5.39
N HIS A 127 10.16 4.45 -4.43
CA HIS A 127 8.87 5.10 -4.66
C HIS A 127 8.60 6.14 -3.57
N SER A 128 7.66 7.04 -3.82
CA SER A 128 7.23 8.09 -2.88
C SER A 128 5.72 8.10 -2.76
N HIS A 129 5.22 8.56 -1.61
CA HIS A 129 3.79 8.74 -1.36
C HIS A 129 3.48 10.23 -1.24
N GLN A 130 2.34 10.65 -1.76
CA GLN A 130 1.84 12.00 -1.50
C GLN A 130 1.30 12.04 -0.07
N ALA A 131 1.75 13.05 0.69
CA ALA A 131 1.27 13.29 2.04
C ALA A 131 0.29 14.46 2.02
N ASP A 132 -0.92 14.21 2.50
CA ASP A 132 -1.95 15.21 2.65
C ASP A 132 -1.98 15.70 4.11
N PHE A 133 -1.78 17.00 4.29
CA PHE A 133 -1.85 17.62 5.61
C PHE A 133 -3.19 18.33 5.77
N THR A 134 -3.98 17.88 6.76
CA THR A 134 -5.21 18.55 7.16
C THR A 134 -4.96 19.37 8.42
N PRO A 135 -4.89 20.72 8.32
CA PRO A 135 -4.58 21.57 9.46
C PRO A 135 -5.76 21.68 10.42
N THR A 136 -5.47 21.59 11.72
CA THR A 136 -6.39 21.98 12.80
C THR A 136 -6.16 23.44 13.10
N THR A 137 -7.10 24.30 12.70
CA THR A 137 -7.00 25.75 12.91
C THR A 137 -7.81 26.19 14.12
N THR A 138 -7.26 27.07 14.95
CA THR A 138 -8.02 27.82 15.94
C THR A 138 -8.10 29.28 15.56
N LYS A 139 -9.13 29.96 16.08
CA LYS A 139 -9.27 31.40 15.97
C LYS A 139 -8.43 32.04 17.06
N VAL A 140 -7.56 32.96 16.65
CA VAL A 140 -6.88 33.87 17.58
C VAL A 140 -7.44 35.26 17.30
N ASP A 141 -8.04 35.85 18.32
CA ASP A 141 -8.53 37.22 18.23
C ASP A 141 -7.35 38.17 18.39
N VAL A 142 -7.07 38.94 17.34
CA VAL A 142 -6.07 40.01 17.39
C VAL A 142 -6.80 41.32 17.61
N PHE A 143 -6.54 41.91 18.78
CA PHE A 143 -7.06 43.23 19.12
C PHE A 143 -6.11 44.31 18.58
N ILE A 144 -6.59 45.08 17.61
CA ILE A 144 -5.87 46.25 17.11
C ILE A 144 -6.40 47.47 17.85
N SER A 145 -5.56 48.03 18.73
CA SER A 145 -5.88 49.25 19.47
C SER A 145 -6.11 50.42 18.52
N GLY A 146 -7.18 51.17 18.74
CA GLY A 146 -7.47 52.39 17.98
C GLY A 146 -6.32 53.40 18.09
N GLN A 147 -6.04 54.11 16.99
CA GLN A 147 -5.01 55.14 16.95
C GLN A 147 -5.65 56.52 17.15
N GLN A 148 -5.05 57.34 18.01
CA GLN A 148 -5.43 58.75 18.11
C GLN A 148 -4.92 59.49 16.87
N GLY A 149 -5.81 60.26 16.23
CA GLY A 149 -5.47 61.14 15.12
C GLY A 149 -5.64 62.60 15.51
N ASN A 150 -4.86 63.49 14.89
CA ASN A 150 -5.01 64.92 15.11
C ASN A 150 -6.20 65.45 14.29
N LEU A 151 -7.19 66.04 14.96
CA LEU A 151 -8.28 66.76 14.30
C LEU A 151 -7.88 68.22 14.10
N SER A 152 -7.67 68.62 12.85
CA SER A 152 -7.40 70.03 12.51
C SER A 152 -8.72 70.81 12.51
N VAL A 153 -8.97 71.59 13.56
CA VAL A 153 -10.12 72.49 13.64
C VAL A 153 -9.70 73.85 13.09
N ASN A 154 -10.18 74.20 11.90
CA ASN A 154 -9.95 75.52 11.31
C ASN A 154 -11.15 76.44 11.62
N THR A 155 -11.06 77.19 12.72
CA THR A 155 -12.09 78.18 13.07
C THR A 155 -11.89 79.44 12.23
N GLN A 156 -12.75 79.66 11.23
CA GLN A 156 -12.75 80.88 10.42
C GLN A 156 -13.74 81.90 11.00
N ILE A 157 -13.24 83.08 11.35
CA ILE A 157 -14.07 84.23 11.72
C ILE A 157 -13.95 85.26 10.59
N SER A 158 -15.02 85.46 9.84
CA SER A 158 -15.04 86.42 8.73
C SER A 158 -14.97 87.85 9.27
N ALA A 159 -13.92 88.60 8.91
CA ALA A 159 -13.78 90.02 9.19
C ALA A 159 -13.71 90.82 7.88
N THR A 160 -14.18 92.06 7.90
CA THR A 160 -14.05 92.98 6.75
C THR A 160 -12.67 93.64 6.74
N THR A 161 -12.18 94.00 5.55
CA THR A 161 -10.94 94.77 5.36
C THR A 161 -11.16 96.30 5.42
N SER A 162 -12.40 96.76 5.49
CA SER A 162 -12.75 98.18 5.56
C SER A 162 -12.67 98.73 6.99
N SER A 163 -12.12 99.94 7.17
CA SER A 163 -12.16 100.64 8.46
C SER A 163 -13.61 100.79 8.94
N GLY A 164 -13.89 100.34 10.17
CA GLY A 164 -15.20 100.54 10.80
C GLY A 164 -15.46 102.04 10.98
N ALA A 165 -16.47 102.57 10.31
CA ALA A 165 -16.78 104.00 10.30
C ALA A 165 -17.56 104.47 11.54
N ASN A 166 -17.97 103.55 12.42
CA ASN A 166 -18.87 103.85 13.54
C ASN A 166 -18.44 103.16 14.82
N ALA A 167 -18.57 103.89 15.93
CA ALA A 167 -18.33 103.39 17.29
C ALA A 167 -19.54 102.60 17.85
N SER A 168 -20.60 102.38 17.06
CA SER A 168 -21.81 101.66 17.48
C SER A 168 -22.36 100.76 16.35
N PRO A 169 -22.88 99.54 16.68
CA PRO A 169 -23.45 98.63 15.69
C PRO A 169 -24.72 99.20 15.04
N SER A 170 -24.94 98.96 13.75
CA SER A 170 -26.20 99.27 13.05
C SER A 170 -26.57 98.16 12.08
N ALA A 171 -27.82 98.11 11.58
CA ALA A 171 -28.27 97.10 10.62
C ALA A 171 -27.45 97.03 9.32
N ALA A 172 -26.65 98.06 9.02
CA ALA A 172 -25.75 98.14 7.87
C ALA A 172 -24.25 98.04 8.25
N ASN A 173 -23.90 97.99 9.53
CA ASN A 173 -22.52 98.04 10.04
C ASN A 173 -22.32 97.00 11.15
N ASN A 174 -22.04 95.75 10.74
CA ASN A 174 -21.78 94.63 11.65
C ASN A 174 -20.28 94.30 11.70
N THR A 175 -19.42 95.26 11.41
CA THR A 175 -17.97 95.07 11.43
C THR A 175 -17.51 95.22 12.85
N LEU A 176 -16.60 94.35 13.31
CA LEU A 176 -16.02 94.35 14.66
C LEU A 176 -15.26 95.67 14.92
N SER A 177 -16.05 96.70 15.21
CA SER A 177 -15.63 98.00 15.70
C SER A 177 -15.63 97.95 17.21
N THR A 178 -15.02 98.95 17.79
CA THR A 178 -14.20 98.77 18.95
C THR A 178 -14.98 99.38 20.14
N VAL A 179 -15.30 98.58 21.17
CA VAL A 179 -16.12 98.95 22.35
C VAL A 179 -15.27 99.42 23.53
N SER A 180 -15.68 100.49 24.20
CA SER A 180 -14.99 101.08 25.36
C SER A 180 -15.13 100.16 26.60
N GLY A 181 -14.09 99.35 26.83
CA GLY A 181 -13.76 98.64 28.09
C GLY A 181 -14.45 97.28 28.27
N THR A 182 -13.80 96.12 28.32
CA THR A 182 -12.40 95.65 28.14
C THR A 182 -12.54 94.24 27.54
N ALA A 183 -12.59 94.05 26.23
CA ALA A 183 -11.43 93.81 25.38
C ALA A 183 -11.86 93.95 23.92
N ARG A 184 -11.12 94.74 23.15
CA ARG A 184 -11.31 94.94 21.71
C ARG A 184 -10.32 94.01 21.02
N LEU A 185 -10.79 93.15 20.12
CA LEU A 185 -9.93 92.21 19.40
C LEU A 185 -9.40 92.90 18.14
N TYR A 186 -8.14 93.32 18.19
CA TYR A 186 -7.46 94.01 17.09
C TYR A 186 -6.53 93.05 16.36
N GLY A 187 -6.63 93.03 15.02
CA GLY A 187 -5.64 92.42 14.13
C GLY A 187 -4.74 93.48 13.48
N PRO A 188 -3.47 93.18 13.19
CA PRO A 188 -2.61 94.08 12.43
C PRO A 188 -3.16 94.29 11.00
N GLY A 189 -3.12 95.53 10.51
CA GLY A 189 -3.64 95.89 9.19
C GLY A 189 -2.95 95.12 8.06
N GLY A 190 -3.75 94.45 7.22
CA GLY A 190 -3.28 93.67 6.06
C GLY A 190 -3.03 92.19 6.30
N ALA A 191 -3.20 91.68 7.54
CA ALA A 191 -3.12 90.24 7.82
C ALA A 191 -4.44 89.51 7.51
N THR A 192 -4.36 88.26 7.08
CA THR A 192 -5.53 87.46 6.68
C THR A 192 -6.13 86.62 7.82
N ASN A 193 -5.45 86.44 8.97
CA ASN A 193 -5.92 85.67 10.14
C ASN A 193 -5.46 86.29 11.48
N VAL A 194 -6.34 86.30 12.51
CA VAL A 194 -6.05 86.79 13.89
C VAL A 194 -6.42 85.72 14.93
N THR A 195 -5.47 85.31 15.78
CA THR A 195 -5.69 84.29 16.82
C THR A 195 -6.30 84.91 18.09
N LEU A 196 -7.38 84.34 18.63
CA LEU A 196 -8.07 84.83 19.82
C LEU A 196 -7.74 83.99 21.06
N GLY A 197 -7.48 84.62 22.21
CA GLY A 197 -7.28 83.95 23.50
C GLY A 197 -8.62 83.63 24.20
N ASN A 198 -8.66 82.54 24.98
CA ASN A 198 -9.83 82.01 25.70
C ASN A 198 -10.99 81.49 24.81
N LEU A 199 -10.69 81.01 23.61
CA LEU A 199 -11.68 80.29 22.81
C LEU A 199 -11.83 78.85 23.35
N ASP A 200 -12.86 78.60 24.16
CA ASP A 200 -13.22 77.25 24.62
C ASP A 200 -13.89 76.46 23.48
N THR A 201 -13.08 75.82 22.63
CA THR A 201 -13.56 74.80 21.70
C THR A 201 -13.45 73.43 22.35
N ILE A 202 -14.58 72.88 22.80
CA ILE A 202 -14.65 71.46 23.19
C ILE A 202 -14.61 70.63 21.90
N VAL A 203 -13.45 70.06 21.61
CA VAL A 203 -13.29 69.10 20.52
C VAL A 203 -13.52 67.70 21.11
N ALA A 204 -14.76 67.22 21.07
CA ALA A 204 -15.06 65.82 21.35
C ALA A 204 -14.87 65.00 20.07
N GLY A 205 -14.08 63.92 20.15
CA GLY A 205 -13.85 63.03 19.02
C GLY A 205 -13.71 61.57 19.45
N THR A 206 -14.25 60.68 18.63
CA THR A 206 -13.89 59.25 18.64
C THR A 206 -12.54 59.08 17.92
N PRO A 207 -11.78 57.99 18.18
CA PRO A 207 -10.54 57.72 17.45
C PRO A 207 -10.77 57.78 15.93
N ALA A 208 -9.85 58.39 15.19
CA ALA A 208 -9.96 58.52 13.73
C ALA A 208 -10.04 57.15 13.02
N ILE A 209 -9.49 56.11 13.67
CA ILE A 209 -9.63 54.71 13.29
C ILE A 209 -10.17 53.94 14.50
N PRO A 210 -11.41 53.41 14.43
CA PRO A 210 -12.00 52.62 15.51
C PRO A 210 -11.21 51.35 15.84
N PRO A 211 -11.22 50.88 17.10
CA PRO A 211 -10.63 49.59 17.45
C PRO A 211 -11.30 48.49 16.62
N THR A 212 -10.50 47.62 16.03
CA THR A 212 -10.98 46.54 15.18
C THR A 212 -10.44 45.22 15.69
N THR A 213 -11.33 44.24 15.84
CA THR A 213 -10.94 42.85 16.12
C THR A 213 -10.92 42.10 14.79
N THR A 214 -9.76 41.56 14.42
CA THR A 214 -9.64 40.68 13.26
C THR A 214 -9.31 39.27 13.72
N ILE A 215 -9.98 38.29 13.14
CA ILE A 215 -9.77 36.89 13.44
C ILE A 215 -8.69 36.35 12.50
N ILE A 216 -7.57 35.92 13.05
CA ILE A 216 -6.56 35.18 12.30
C ILE A 216 -6.74 33.69 12.60
N LYS A 217 -6.85 32.89 11.55
CA LYS A 217 -6.82 31.42 11.67
C LYS A 217 -5.37 31.00 11.84
N THR A 218 -5.02 30.51 13.03
CA THR A 218 -3.68 29.98 13.29
C THR A 218 -3.73 28.46 13.27
N VAL A 219 -2.79 27.83 12.57
CA VAL A 219 -2.64 26.37 12.58
C VAL A 219 -1.99 25.98 13.91
N MET A 220 -2.71 25.27 14.77
CA MET A 220 -2.17 24.78 16.06
C MET A 220 -1.73 23.32 16.02
N GLY A 221 -1.91 22.67 14.87
CA GLY A 221 -1.61 21.27 14.65
C GLY A 221 -2.33 20.79 13.40
N GLY A 222 -2.41 19.48 13.25
CA GLY A 222 -3.09 18.84 12.13
C GLY A 222 -2.77 17.36 12.10
N PHE A 223 -3.49 16.64 11.25
CA PHE A 223 -3.17 15.26 10.95
C PHE A 223 -2.55 15.20 9.57
N VAL A 224 -1.48 14.41 9.43
CA VAL A 224 -0.94 14.03 8.14
C VAL A 224 -1.57 12.68 7.81
N SER A 225 -2.35 12.64 6.75
CA SER A 225 -2.77 11.39 6.13
C SER A 225 -1.86 11.10 4.95
N LEU A 226 -1.46 9.85 4.81
CA LEU A 226 -0.94 9.32 3.57
C LEU A 226 -2.15 8.66 2.89
N GLU A 227 -2.44 8.97 1.62
CA GLU A 227 -3.52 8.29 0.88
C GLU A 227 -3.30 6.77 0.99
N ASP A 228 -4.30 6.05 1.53
CA ASP A 228 -4.32 4.60 1.81
C ASP A 228 -2.96 3.92 1.62
N THR A 229 -2.00 4.24 2.49
CA THR A 229 -0.93 3.29 2.76
C THR A 229 -1.67 2.02 3.16
N PRO A 230 -1.39 0.85 2.54
CA PRO A 230 -1.60 -0.38 3.28
C PRO A 230 -0.98 -0.07 4.63
N GLU A 231 -1.79 -0.16 5.70
CA GLU A 231 -1.35 0.12 7.06
C GLU A 231 0.05 -0.47 7.26
N ASN A 232 0.74 -0.06 8.32
CA ASN A 232 1.94 -0.69 8.86
C ASN A 232 1.84 -2.23 9.11
N GLN A 233 0.86 -2.91 8.51
CA GLN A 233 0.76 -4.32 8.25
C GLN A 233 1.49 -4.68 6.96
N THR A 234 2.43 -5.60 7.08
CA THR A 234 3.00 -6.37 5.96
C THR A 234 1.85 -6.95 5.13
N LYS A 235 1.42 -6.25 4.08
CA LYS A 235 0.42 -6.77 3.16
C LYS A 235 1.09 -7.84 2.33
N TYR A 236 0.77 -9.09 2.63
CA TYR A 236 1.23 -10.22 1.84
C TYR A 236 0.80 -10.01 0.39
N VAL A 237 1.78 -9.87 -0.50
CA VAL A 237 1.54 -9.97 -1.94
C VAL A 237 1.54 -11.46 -2.25
N PRO A 238 0.40 -12.06 -2.64
CA PRO A 238 0.38 -13.47 -3.00
C PRO A 238 1.21 -13.65 -4.28
N ASN A 239 2.41 -14.20 -4.13
CA ASN A 239 3.32 -14.54 -5.22
C ASN A 239 3.07 -15.97 -5.76
N ILE A 240 2.02 -16.64 -5.26
CA ILE A 240 1.67 -17.99 -5.64
C ILE A 240 0.85 -17.94 -6.94
N PRO A 241 1.34 -18.53 -8.06
CA PRO A 241 0.55 -18.63 -9.28
C PRO A 241 -0.69 -19.51 -9.06
N PRO A 242 -1.74 -19.39 -9.88
CA PRO A 242 -2.90 -20.27 -9.79
C PRO A 242 -2.45 -21.73 -9.91
N GLN A 243 -2.77 -22.52 -8.89
CA GLN A 243 -2.36 -23.92 -8.78
C GLN A 243 -3.51 -24.79 -8.24
N MET A 244 -3.54 -26.05 -8.67
CA MET A 244 -4.45 -27.07 -8.18
C MET A 244 -3.68 -28.06 -7.34
N ALA A 245 -4.16 -28.34 -6.13
CA ALA A 245 -3.57 -29.35 -5.28
C ALA A 245 -3.90 -30.75 -5.82
N ILE A 246 -2.84 -31.49 -6.20
CA ILE A 246 -2.91 -32.90 -6.60
C ILE A 246 -1.99 -33.67 -5.65
N ARG A 247 -2.39 -34.88 -5.28
CA ARG A 247 -1.62 -35.72 -4.36
C ARG A 247 -0.47 -36.39 -5.11
N TYR A 248 0.70 -36.44 -4.47
CA TYR A 248 1.85 -37.19 -4.96
C TYR A 248 2.05 -38.45 -4.12
N CYS A 249 2.28 -39.57 -4.80
CA CYS A 249 2.48 -40.87 -4.21
C CYS A 249 3.80 -41.47 -4.72
N VAL A 250 4.58 -42.10 -3.83
CA VAL A 250 5.85 -42.76 -4.15
C VAL A 250 5.65 -44.27 -4.20
N ALA A 251 6.11 -44.93 -5.25
CA ALA A 251 6.10 -46.38 -5.35
C ALA A 251 7.07 -47.00 -4.32
N ILE A 252 6.50 -47.68 -3.33
CA ILE A 252 7.24 -48.43 -2.28
C ILE A 252 7.31 -49.93 -2.59
N GLU A 253 6.48 -50.41 -3.52
CA GLU A 253 6.55 -51.72 -4.13
C GLU A 253 6.69 -51.53 -5.65
N GLY A 254 7.49 -52.35 -6.32
CA GLY A 254 7.70 -52.22 -7.76
C GLY A 254 8.96 -52.92 -8.25
N THR A 255 9.29 -52.70 -9.53
CA THR A 255 10.50 -53.26 -10.14
C THR A 255 11.71 -52.40 -9.77
N TYR A 256 12.78 -53.03 -9.30
CA TYR A 256 14.03 -52.31 -9.05
C TYR A 256 14.64 -51.83 -10.37
N PRO A 257 14.98 -50.53 -10.51
CA PRO A 257 15.55 -50.01 -11.76
C PRO A 257 16.96 -50.55 -11.97
N ILE A 258 17.21 -51.10 -13.16
CA ILE A 258 18.55 -51.49 -13.59
C ILE A 258 19.33 -50.24 -14.04
N ARG A 259 20.56 -50.07 -13.55
CA ARG A 259 21.45 -49.00 -14.04
C ARG A 259 21.84 -49.31 -15.49
N PRO A 260 21.71 -48.34 -16.43
CA PRO A 260 22.33 -48.48 -17.74
C PRO A 260 23.83 -48.76 -17.57
N GLN A 261 24.33 -49.77 -18.26
CA GLN A 261 25.77 -50.07 -18.29
C GLN A 261 26.51 -49.08 -19.19
#